data_AF-A0A7X6FT84-F1
#
_entry.id   AF-A0A7X6FT84-F1
#
_cell.length_a   1.000
_cell.length_b   1.000
_cell.length_c   1.000
_cell.angle_alpha   90.00
_cell.angle_beta   90.00
_cell.angle_gamma   90.00
#
_symmetry.space_group_name_H-M   'P 1'
#
loop_
_entity.id
_entity.type
_entity.pdbx_description
1 polymer ?
#
loop_
_entity_poly.entity_id
_entity_poly.type
_entity_poly.pdbx_seq_one_letter_code
_entity_poly.pdbx_strand_id
1 'polypeptide(L)'
;MIIMDTPGYDISSVTGKIIGGAHMVLFTTGKGTPSGSAIAPVLKVSSNNRVFREMPDDIDISAGDILEGTKSLRQMGEELVDLVMRTARGEQAKAEYFQIQEFAIPNVSVLRKEVIHAEMIKRNNLGFMQ
;
A
#
# COMPACT_ATOMS: atom_id res chain seq x y z
N MET A 1 -6.16 -14.06 -12.34
CA MET A 1 -5.25 -13.66 -11.25
C MET A 1 -3.88 -13.40 -11.87
N ILE A 2 -3.31 -12.22 -11.67
CA ILE A 2 -1.95 -11.87 -12.10
C ILE A 2 -1.10 -11.73 -10.85
N ILE A 3 0.09 -12.31 -10.85
CA ILE A 3 1.08 -12.09 -9.79
C ILE A 3 1.98 -10.96 -10.29
N MET A 4 2.06 -9.87 -9.53
CA MET A 4 2.90 -8.72 -9.87
C MET A 4 4.09 -8.69 -8.93
N ASP A 5 5.29 -8.82 -9.51
CA ASP A 5 6.54 -8.65 -8.79
C ASP A 5 6.79 -7.16 -8.56
N THR A 6 6.69 -6.74 -7.30
CA THR A 6 6.89 -5.36 -6.88
C THR A 6 7.84 -5.32 -5.69
N PRO A 7 8.57 -4.22 -5.47
CA PRO A 7 9.39 -4.03 -4.28
C PRO A 7 8.62 -4.34 -2.99
N GLY A 8 9.28 -4.92 -1.99
CA GLY A 8 8.61 -5.39 -0.77
C GLY A 8 8.23 -4.30 0.25
N TYR A 9 8.79 -3.09 0.14
CA TYR A 9 8.46 -1.98 1.04
C TYR A 9 7.08 -1.40 0.71
N ASP A 10 6.25 -1.15 1.73
CA ASP A 10 4.84 -0.76 1.64
C ASP A 10 4.53 0.23 0.49
N ILE A 11 5.03 1.47 0.57
CA ILE A 11 4.71 2.53 -0.41
C ILE A 11 5.28 2.21 -1.79
N SER A 12 6.45 1.61 -1.85
CA SER A 12 7.09 1.18 -3.11
C SER A 12 6.31 0.04 -3.77
N SER A 13 5.74 -0.89 -2.98
CA SER A 13 4.87 -1.96 -3.46
C SER A 13 3.56 -1.41 -4.00
N VAL A 14 2.91 -0.50 -3.24
CA VAL A 14 1.69 0.20 -3.66
C VAL A 14 1.93 0.92 -4.98
N THR A 15 3.01 1.70 -5.06
CA THR A 15 3.41 2.41 -6.28
C THR A 15 3.61 1.44 -7.44
N GLY A 16 4.37 0.35 -7.23
CA GLY A 16 4.61 -0.70 -8.22
C GLY A 16 3.32 -1.32 -8.76
N LYS A 17 2.36 -1.62 -7.87
CA LYS A 17 1.05 -2.17 -8.22
C LYS A 17 0.26 -1.23 -9.11
N ILE A 18 0.24 0.05 -8.76
CA ILE A 18 -0.53 1.07 -9.48
C ILE A 18 0.08 1.33 -10.86
N ILE A 19 1.41 1.49 -10.97
CA ILE A 19 2.06 1.69 -12.28
C ILE A 19 1.95 0.46 -13.18
N GLY A 20 1.78 -0.74 -12.59
CA GLY A 20 1.49 -1.97 -13.31
C GLY A 20 0.04 -2.10 -13.78
N GLY A 21 -0.82 -1.12 -13.47
CA GLY A 21 -2.21 -1.02 -13.95
C GLY A 21 -3.29 -1.29 -12.91
N ALA A 22 -2.95 -1.43 -11.62
CA ALA A 22 -3.96 -1.52 -10.57
C ALA A 22 -4.61 -0.15 -10.33
N HIS A 23 -5.95 -0.09 -10.37
CA HIS A 23 -6.73 1.14 -10.16
C HIS A 23 -7.11 1.38 -8.69
N MET A 24 -6.83 0.42 -7.81
CA MET A 24 -7.15 0.44 -6.39
C MET A 24 -6.26 -0.57 -5.67
N VAL A 25 -5.88 -0.28 -4.43
CA VAL A 25 -5.08 -1.19 -3.61
C VAL A 25 -5.80 -1.49 -2.30
N LEU A 26 -6.00 -2.78 -2.03
CA LEU A 26 -6.37 -3.27 -0.70
C LEU A 26 -5.09 -3.43 0.12
N PHE A 27 -4.92 -2.62 1.15
CA PHE A 27 -3.73 -2.61 2.00
C PHE A 27 -4.07 -3.21 3.37
N THR A 28 -3.62 -4.43 3.62
CA THR A 28 -3.85 -5.09 4.92
C THR A 28 -2.86 -4.59 5.95
N THR A 29 -3.33 -4.21 7.13
CA THR A 29 -2.45 -3.79 8.24
C THR A 29 -2.88 -4.39 9.58
N GLY A 30 -1.92 -4.85 10.37
CA GLY A 30 -2.15 -5.30 11.74
C GLY A 30 -1.76 -4.28 12.81
N LYS A 31 -1.03 -3.23 12.41
CA LYS A 31 -0.48 -2.19 13.29
C LYS A 31 -1.03 -0.80 13.01
N GLY A 32 -1.87 -0.65 11.98
CA GLY A 32 -2.46 0.63 11.62
C GLY A 32 -1.50 1.53 10.84
N THR A 33 -0.74 0.97 9.90
CA THR A 33 0.09 1.78 9.00
C THR A 33 -0.80 2.79 8.26
N PRO A 34 -0.62 4.11 8.44
CA PRO A 34 -1.49 5.13 7.85
C PRO A 34 -1.07 5.40 6.40
N SER A 35 -0.98 4.35 5.58
CA SER A 35 -0.50 4.48 4.20
C SER A 35 -1.59 4.98 3.26
N GLY A 36 -1.17 5.69 2.22
CA GLY A 36 -2.03 6.15 1.14
C GLY A 36 -1.33 6.11 -0.21
N SER A 37 -1.90 6.82 -1.18
CA SER A 37 -1.28 6.99 -2.49
C SER A 37 -1.75 8.29 -3.14
N ALA A 38 -0.84 8.94 -3.86
CA ALA A 38 -1.16 10.11 -4.68
C ALA A 38 -1.88 9.76 -6.01
N ILE A 39 -1.95 8.47 -6.39
CA ILE A 39 -2.37 8.06 -7.73
C ILE A 39 -3.69 7.30 -7.76
N ALA A 40 -3.91 6.38 -6.80
CA ALA A 40 -5.09 5.54 -6.77
C ALA A 40 -5.59 5.31 -5.33
N PRO A 41 -6.88 5.02 -5.12
CA PRO A 41 -7.42 4.76 -3.79
C PRO A 41 -6.72 3.59 -3.10
N VAL A 42 -6.36 3.78 -1.83
CA VAL A 42 -5.80 2.76 -0.94
C VAL A 42 -6.81 2.49 0.16
N LEU A 43 -7.48 1.34 0.08
CA LEU A 43 -8.41 0.86 1.09
C LEU A 43 -7.66 0.06 2.14
N LYS A 44 -7.62 0.58 3.37
CA LYS A 44 -6.94 -0.03 4.51
C LYS A 44 -7.85 -1.04 5.19
N VAL A 45 -7.39 -2.29 5.23
CA VAL A 45 -8.07 -3.43 5.86
C VAL A 45 -7.32 -3.81 7.13
N SER A 46 -7.90 -3.57 8.30
CA SER A 46 -7.28 -4.00 9.55
C SER A 46 -7.47 -5.51 9.76
N SER A 47 -6.44 -6.21 10.23
CA SER A 47 -6.55 -7.61 10.63
C SER A 47 -7.18 -7.81 12.02
N ASN A 48 -7.42 -6.74 12.77
CA ASN A 48 -7.97 -6.81 14.12
C ASN A 48 -8.84 -5.59 14.48
N ASN A 49 -9.86 -5.84 15.30
CA ASN A 49 -10.81 -4.81 15.71
C ASN A 49 -10.21 -3.79 16.69
N ARG A 50 -9.10 -4.11 17.38
CA ARG A 50 -8.43 -3.15 18.26
C ARG A 50 -7.91 -1.96 17.46
N VAL A 51 -7.09 -2.19 16.44
CA VAL A 51 -6.57 -1.13 15.56
C VAL A 51 -7.70 -0.37 14.88
N PHE A 52 -8.75 -1.06 14.43
CA PHE A 52 -9.90 -0.41 13.81
C PHE A 52 -10.61 0.57 14.76
N ARG A 53 -10.75 0.21 16.04
CA ARG A 53 -11.36 1.07 17.07
C ARG A 53 -10.44 2.24 17.48
N GLU A 54 -9.13 2.00 17.52
CA GLU A 54 -8.14 3.03 17.88
C GLU A 54 -7.87 4.02 16.74
N MET A 55 -8.04 3.60 15.49
CA MET A 55 -7.77 4.39 14.29
C MET A 55 -8.97 4.43 13.33
N PRO A 56 -10.15 4.90 13.80
CA PRO A 56 -11.38 4.86 13.01
C PRO A 56 -11.32 5.78 11.79
N ASP A 57 -10.49 6.82 11.79
CA ASP A 57 -10.34 7.74 10.66
C ASP A 57 -9.36 7.21 9.60
N ASP A 58 -8.56 6.19 9.93
CA ASP A 58 -7.55 5.64 9.03
C ASP A 58 -7.95 4.34 8.36
N ILE A 59 -8.72 3.48 9.04
CA ILE A 59 -9.01 2.13 8.55
C ILE A 59 -10.40 2.08 7.91
N ASP A 60 -10.48 1.66 6.65
CA ASP A 60 -11.74 1.57 5.92
C ASP A 60 -12.64 0.43 6.42
N ILE A 61 -12.03 -0.72 6.75
CA ILE A 61 -12.76 -1.91 7.22
C ILE A 61 -11.89 -2.80 8.10
N SER A 62 -12.51 -3.55 9.01
CA SER A 62 -11.84 -4.54 9.85
C SER A 62 -12.24 -5.96 9.50
N ALA A 63 -11.25 -6.84 9.31
CA ALA A 63 -11.43 -8.29 9.22
C ALA A 63 -11.32 -8.99 10.60
N GLY A 64 -11.19 -8.22 11.69
CA GLY A 64 -11.05 -8.75 13.05
C GLY A 64 -12.25 -9.57 13.52
N ASP A 65 -13.45 -9.26 13.01
CA ASP A 65 -14.69 -9.99 13.31
C ASP A 65 -14.62 -11.49 12.98
N ILE A 66 -13.76 -11.87 12.02
CA ILE A 66 -13.51 -13.29 11.72
C ILE A 66 -12.85 -13.99 12.91
N LEU A 67 -11.84 -13.35 13.51
CA LEU A 67 -11.11 -13.91 14.65
C LEU A 67 -11.94 -13.86 15.94
N GLU A 68 -12.82 -12.88 16.07
CA GLU A 68 -13.76 -12.77 17.20
C GLU A 68 -14.96 -13.72 17.05
N GLY A 69 -15.12 -14.39 15.91
CA GLY A 69 -16.20 -15.35 15.65
C GLY A 69 -17.57 -14.70 15.41
N THR A 70 -17.61 -13.38 15.23
CA THR A 70 -18.83 -12.60 15.00
C THR A 70 -19.21 -12.54 13.51
N LYS A 71 -18.26 -12.80 12.61
CA LYS A 71 -18.49 -12.96 11.17
C LYS A 71 -17.77 -14.19 10.62
N SER A 72 -18.38 -14.82 9.63
CA SER A 72 -17.71 -15.82 8.79
C SER A 72 -16.79 -15.16 7.76
N LEU A 73 -15.82 -15.92 7.24
CA LEU A 73 -14.98 -15.49 6.13
C LEU A 73 -15.79 -15.06 4.90
N ARG A 74 -16.92 -15.75 4.63
CA ARG A 74 -17.81 -15.42 3.49
C ARG A 74 -18.47 -14.06 3.66
N GLN A 75 -19.02 -13.78 4.83
CA GLN A 75 -19.64 -12.48 5.15
C GLN A 75 -18.62 -11.34 5.04
N MET A 76 -17.39 -11.56 5.56
CA MET A 76 -16.33 -10.56 5.42
C MET A 76 -15.92 -10.34 3.96
N GLY A 77 -15.90 -11.41 3.15
CA GLY A 77 -15.65 -11.32 1.71
C GLY A 77 -16.71 -10.51 0.98
N GLU A 78 -17.99 -10.69 1.32
CA GLU A 78 -19.12 -9.93 0.77
C GLU A 78 -18.99 -8.43 1.10
N GLU A 79 -18.70 -8.08 2.36
CA GLU A 79 -18.49 -6.68 2.77
C GLU A 79 -17.26 -6.04 2.09
N LEU A 80 -16.18 -6.80 1.89
CA LEU A 80 -14.99 -6.31 1.19
C LEU A 80 -15.29 -6.03 -0.29
N VAL A 81 -16.06 -6.91 -0.95
CA VAL A 81 -16.51 -6.70 -2.33
C VAL A 81 -17.39 -5.47 -2.43
N ASP A 82 -18.33 -5.29 -1.50
CA ASP A 82 -19.19 -4.12 -1.47
C ASP A 82 -18.39 -2.82 -1.28
N LEU A 83 -17.39 -2.81 -0.39
CA LEU A 83 -16.49 -1.68 -0.21
C LEU A 83 -15.73 -1.35 -1.51
N VAL A 84 -15.17 -2.36 -2.19
CA VAL A 84 -14.49 -2.18 -3.48
C VAL A 84 -15.45 -1.60 -4.52
N MET A 85 -16.68 -2.12 -4.60
CA MET A 85 -17.68 -1.65 -5.56
C MET A 85 -18.15 -0.22 -5.28
N ARG A 86 -18.31 0.16 -4.01
CA ARG A 86 -18.63 1.55 -3.63
C ARG A 86 -17.50 2.51 -3.98
N THR A 87 -16.26 2.10 -3.69
CA THR A 87 -15.07 2.89 -4.03
C THR A 87 -14.91 3.05 -5.54
N ALA A 88 -15.14 1.98 -6.31
CA ALA A 88 -15.15 2.04 -7.77
C ALA A 88 -16.26 2.94 -8.35
N ARG A 89 -17.32 3.23 -7.58
CA ARG A 89 -18.38 4.19 -7.93
C ARG A 89 -18.08 5.62 -7.49
N GLY A 90 -16.91 5.87 -6.89
CA GLY A 90 -16.46 7.20 -6.49
C GLY A 90 -16.61 7.50 -4.99
N GLU A 91 -16.96 6.52 -4.14
CA GLU A 91 -16.78 6.70 -2.70
C GLU A 91 -15.28 6.78 -2.40
N GLN A 92 -14.84 7.82 -1.68
CA GLN A 92 -13.42 8.01 -1.39
C GLN A 92 -12.95 7.03 -0.31
N ALA A 93 -11.77 6.44 -0.51
CA ALA A 93 -11.07 5.75 0.56
C ALA A 93 -10.68 6.75 1.67
N LYS A 94 -10.56 6.32 2.92
CA LYS A 94 -10.18 7.22 4.02
C LYS A 94 -8.83 7.91 3.80
N ALA A 95 -7.82 7.18 3.29
CA ALA A 95 -6.54 7.79 2.90
C ALA A 95 -6.71 8.90 1.86
N GLU A 96 -7.63 8.72 0.91
CA GLU A 96 -7.90 9.70 -0.13
C GLU A 96 -8.60 10.93 0.45
N TYR A 97 -9.63 10.73 1.28
CA TYR A 97 -10.35 11.81 1.95
C TYR A 97 -9.42 12.69 2.79
N PHE A 98 -8.52 12.08 3.57
CA PHE A 98 -7.53 12.79 4.40
C PHE A 98 -6.28 13.24 3.63
N GLN A 99 -6.22 13.06 2.30
CA GLN A 99 -5.11 13.48 1.45
C GLN A 99 -3.75 12.88 1.90
N ILE A 100 -3.77 11.63 2.36
CA ILE A 100 -2.55 10.87 2.63
C ILE A 100 -1.96 10.45 1.27
N GLN A 101 -1.08 11.31 0.76
CA GLN A 101 -0.51 11.20 -0.58
C GLN A 101 0.95 10.75 -0.49
N GLU A 102 1.16 9.46 -0.69
CA GLU A 102 2.49 8.87 -0.71
C GLU A 102 2.82 8.30 -2.08
N PHE A 103 4.09 8.37 -2.46
CA PHE A 103 4.58 7.85 -3.71
C PHE A 103 6.08 7.57 -3.58
N ALA A 104 6.51 6.37 -3.98
CA ALA A 104 7.90 5.97 -3.87
C ALA A 104 8.33 5.19 -5.12
N ILE A 105 9.36 5.69 -5.81
CA ILE A 105 10.04 4.97 -6.88
C ILE A 105 11.33 4.40 -6.31
N PRO A 106 11.42 3.09 -6.06
CA PRO A 106 12.65 2.50 -5.60
C PRO A 106 13.64 2.39 -6.75
N ASN A 107 14.91 2.63 -6.43
CA ASN A 107 15.99 2.33 -7.33
C ASN A 107 16.28 0.82 -7.31
N VAL A 108 15.84 0.11 -8.34
CA VAL A 108 16.07 -1.34 -8.52
C VAL A 108 17.36 -1.65 -9.28
N SER A 109 18.36 -0.76 -9.23
CA SER A 109 19.65 -0.94 -9.91
C SER A 109 20.21 -2.34 -9.65
N VAL A 110 20.28 -3.15 -10.70
CA VAL A 110 20.95 -4.47 -10.72
C VAL A 110 22.48 -4.32 -10.74
N LEU A 111 22.96 -3.10 -11.01
CA LEU A 111 24.36 -2.74 -10.90
C LEU A 111 24.75 -2.68 -9.43
N ARG A 112 25.73 -3.51 -9.05
CA ARG A 112 26.34 -3.40 -7.73
C ARG A 112 26.81 -1.96 -7.51
N LYS A 113 26.53 -1.41 -6.32
CA LYS A 113 26.93 -0.04 -5.98
C LYS A 113 28.43 0.16 -6.22
N GLU A 114 29.24 -0.86 -5.98
CA GLU A 114 30.67 -0.85 -6.28
C GLU A 114 31.00 -0.50 -7.75
N VAL A 115 30.24 -1.02 -8.72
CA VAL A 115 30.45 -0.73 -10.15
C VAL A 115 30.06 0.71 -10.48
N ILE A 116 28.95 1.18 -9.91
CA ILE A 116 28.48 2.56 -10.10
C ILE A 116 29.50 3.54 -9.50
N HIS A 117 29.95 3.31 -8.27
CA HIS A 117 30.95 4.15 -7.61
C HIS A 117 32.28 4.13 -8.36
N ALA A 118 32.76 2.97 -8.82
CA ALA A 118 33.99 2.89 -9.62
C ALA A 118 33.90 3.72 -10.91
N GLU A 119 32.75 3.68 -11.59
CA GLU A 119 32.55 4.45 -12.83
C GLU A 119 32.37 5.95 -12.56
N MET A 120 31.73 6.32 -11.44
CA MET A 120 31.62 7.71 -10.99
C MET A 120 32.98 8.31 -10.60
N ILE A 121 33.85 7.53 -9.95
CA ILE A 121 35.24 7.93 -9.65
C ILE A 121 36.02 8.18 -10.93
N LYS A 122 35.92 7.30 -11.94
CA LYS A 122 36.57 7.52 -13.25
C LYS A 122 36.09 8.80 -13.94
N ARG A 123 34.84 9.20 -13.72
CA ARG A 123 34.23 10.43 -14.26
C ARG A 123 34.45 11.65 -13.37
N ASN A 124 35.25 11.53 -12.31
CA ASN A 124 35.53 12.58 -11.33
C ASN A 124 34.27 13.17 -10.66
N ASN A 125 33.21 12.37 -10.53
CA ASN A 125 31.95 12.76 -9.91
C ASN A 125 31.81 12.10 -8.53
N LEU A 126 32.17 12.84 -7.48
CA LEU A 126 32.25 12.35 -6.10
C LEU A 126 31.01 12.68 -5.23
N GLY A 127 29.89 13.07 -5.84
CA GLY A 127 28.67 13.47 -5.12
C GLY A 127 28.04 12.37 -4.25
N PHE A 128 28.51 11.13 -4.34
CA PHE A 128 28.04 9.98 -3.55
C PHE A 128 28.81 9.77 -2.23
N MET A 129 29.87 10.54 -1.96
CA MET A 129 30.70 10.39 -0.74
C MET A 129 30.23 11.27 0.45
N GLN A 130 29.08 11.92 0.36
CA GLN A 130 28.49 12.73 1.43
C GLN A 130 27.35 11.99 2.13
#